data_AF-A0A7S2MUI6-F1
#
_entry.id   AF-A0A7S2MUI6-F1
#
_cell.length_a   1.000
_cell.length_b   1.000
_cell.length_c   1.000
_cell.angle_alpha   90.00
_cell.angle_beta   90.00
_cell.angle_gamma   90.00
#
_symmetry.space_group_name_H-M   'P 1'
#
loop_
_entity.id
_entity.type
_entity.pdbx_description
1 polymer ?
#
loop_
_entity_poly.entity_id
_entity_poly.type
_entity_poly.pdbx_seq_one_letter_code
_entity_poly.pdbx_strand_id
1 'polypeptide(L)'
;VFVFLAGSIITDVNGFNMLHGGGGIKTTTRAWRASKSAVHAKKSSDEQQRGKKANNFSSWAKSVGIEFGGVEVGECDTGGLGLVGTKDLSGGDLVVQVPSKMALTVKTPDDYNRKVEGVFKSNNGDRKVYRKLPWWAQLSLQLNVLDKIDSFSDKDQNTDLRPWLDSLPRKFSTPIHWSSSAMQDLQYPHLNQAVDNQK
;
A
#
# COMPACT_ATOMS: atom_id res chain seq x y z
N VAL A 1 10.93 12.86 -2.70
CA VAL A 1 9.87 11.93 -3.12
C VAL A 1 9.45 11.16 -1.88
N PHE A 2 8.21 11.35 -1.41
CA PHE A 2 7.60 10.55 -0.37
C PHE A 2 6.74 9.51 -1.08
N VAL A 3 6.97 8.21 -0.83
CA VAL A 3 6.17 7.15 -1.44
C VAL A 3 5.22 6.64 -0.36
N PHE A 4 3.98 7.12 -0.41
CA PHE A 4 2.85 6.39 0.16
C PHE A 4 2.26 5.55 -0.97
N LEU A 5 2.46 4.23 -0.92
CA LEU A 5 1.72 3.29 -1.77
C LEU A 5 0.31 3.13 -1.20
N ALA A 6 -0.53 4.15 -1.41
CA ALA A 6 -1.97 3.99 -1.38
C ALA A 6 -2.40 3.70 -2.82
N GLY A 7 -2.68 2.43 -3.11
CA GLY A 7 -3.22 2.04 -4.41
C GLY A 7 -4.65 2.56 -4.54
N SER A 8 -4.83 3.68 -5.23
CA SER A 8 -6.14 4.14 -5.70
C SER A 8 -6.36 3.63 -7.12
N ILE A 9 -7.22 2.62 -7.27
CA ILE A 9 -7.90 2.40 -8.54
C ILE A 9 -9.17 3.25 -8.49
N ILE A 10 -9.15 4.39 -9.19
CA ILE A 10 -10.36 5.13 -9.51
C ILE A 10 -11.01 4.40 -10.68
N THR A 11 -12.02 3.58 -10.43
CA THR A 11 -12.97 3.20 -11.49
C THR A 11 -14.06 4.26 -11.55
N ASP A 12 -13.88 5.19 -12.47
CA ASP A 12 -14.89 6.13 -12.92
C ASP A 12 -15.89 5.36 -13.78
N VAL A 13 -17.05 4.98 -13.24
CA VAL A 13 -18.14 4.36 -14.02
C VAL A 13 -19.07 5.46 -14.48
N ASN A 14 -18.60 6.27 -15.44
CA ASN A 14 -19.46 7.13 -16.23
C ASN A 14 -20.27 6.25 -17.20
N GLY A 15 -21.44 5.82 -16.74
CA GLY A 15 -22.47 5.22 -17.59
C GLY A 15 -23.02 6.26 -18.57
N PHE A 16 -22.39 6.36 -19.73
CA PHE A 16 -22.87 7.14 -20.86
C PHE A 16 -24.07 6.40 -21.49
N ASN A 17 -25.28 6.71 -21.01
CA ASN A 17 -26.50 6.20 -21.63
C ASN A 17 -27.06 7.23 -22.60
N MET A 18 -26.85 6.97 -23.89
CA MET A 18 -27.33 7.76 -25.01
C MET A 18 -28.72 7.26 -25.40
N LEU A 19 -29.79 7.89 -24.92
CA LEU A 19 -31.13 7.78 -25.49
C LEU A 19 -31.84 9.14 -25.44
N HIS A 20 -31.91 9.79 -26.59
CA HIS A 20 -32.84 10.91 -26.85
C HIS A 20 -34.24 10.33 -27.04
N GLY A 21 -35.20 10.82 -26.25
CA GLY A 21 -36.61 10.47 -26.43
C GLY A 21 -37.50 10.93 -25.30
N GLY A 22 -37.71 12.23 -25.19
CA GLY A 22 -38.95 12.87 -24.72
C GLY A 22 -39.55 12.48 -23.36
N GLY A 23 -39.52 13.42 -22.41
CA GLY A 23 -40.62 13.61 -21.46
C GLY A 23 -40.26 13.51 -19.98
N GLY A 24 -40.14 14.69 -19.33
CA GLY A 24 -40.48 14.90 -17.91
C GLY A 24 -39.53 14.30 -16.87
N ILE A 25 -38.48 15.05 -16.49
CA ILE A 25 -37.61 14.69 -15.36
C ILE A 25 -38.32 15.05 -14.04
N LYS A 26 -38.86 14.04 -13.34
CA LYS A 26 -39.07 14.10 -11.89
C LYS A 26 -37.76 13.70 -11.22
N THR A 27 -37.12 14.63 -10.50
CA THR A 27 -35.91 14.36 -9.71
C THR A 27 -36.26 13.54 -8.47
N THR A 28 -36.11 12.22 -8.56
CA THR A 28 -36.11 11.31 -7.40
C THR A 28 -34.68 11.16 -6.89
N THR A 29 -34.33 11.91 -5.84
CA THR A 29 -33.10 11.72 -5.09
C THR A 29 -33.14 10.37 -4.37
N ARG A 30 -32.52 9.33 -4.96
CA ARG A 30 -32.33 8.05 -4.25
C ARG A 30 -31.22 8.23 -3.22
N ALA A 31 -31.62 8.33 -1.96
CA ALA A 31 -30.73 8.15 -0.83
C ALA A 31 -30.16 6.72 -0.85
N TRP A 32 -28.85 6.58 -1.01
CA TRP A 32 -28.15 5.30 -0.84
C TRP A 32 -28.06 4.99 0.65
N ARG A 33 -29.02 4.20 1.15
CA ARG A 33 -28.85 3.48 2.42
C ARG A 33 -28.01 2.23 2.15
N ALA A 34 -26.74 2.25 2.58
CA ALA A 34 -25.97 1.01 2.71
C ALA A 34 -26.55 0.20 3.88
N SER A 35 -27.33 -0.84 3.55
CA SER A 35 -27.90 -1.77 4.51
C SER A 35 -26.78 -2.59 5.16
N LYS A 36 -26.49 -2.34 6.45
CA LYS A 36 -25.59 -3.14 7.31
C LYS A 36 -26.18 -4.51 7.68
N SER A 37 -26.66 -5.30 6.73
CA SER A 37 -27.16 -6.64 7.05
C SER A 37 -26.92 -7.63 5.92
N ALA A 38 -26.37 -8.78 6.30
CA ALA A 38 -26.12 -9.99 5.53
C ALA A 38 -24.82 -10.08 4.71
N VAL A 39 -23.66 -10.20 5.40
CA VAL A 39 -22.63 -11.21 5.04
C VAL A 39 -21.87 -11.62 6.31
N HIS A 40 -22.39 -12.61 7.05
CA HIS A 40 -21.54 -13.44 7.93
C HIS A 40 -21.19 -14.72 7.17
N ALA A 41 -20.33 -14.57 6.15
CA ALA A 41 -19.57 -15.69 5.64
C ALA A 41 -18.48 -16.02 6.68
N LYS A 42 -18.24 -17.31 6.96
CA LYS A 42 -17.06 -17.74 7.71
C LYS A 42 -15.84 -17.25 6.95
N LYS A 43 -15.18 -16.21 7.48
CA LYS A 43 -13.94 -15.69 6.92
C LYS A 43 -12.93 -16.81 6.75
N SER A 44 -12.31 -16.89 5.57
CA SER A 44 -11.23 -17.84 5.30
C SER A 44 -10.09 -17.65 6.31
N SER A 45 -9.24 -18.66 6.53
CA SER A 45 -8.09 -18.55 7.44
C SER A 45 -7.20 -17.35 7.11
N ASP A 46 -7.10 -17.03 5.82
CA ASP A 46 -6.26 -15.95 5.29
C ASP A 46 -6.88 -14.57 5.57
N GLU A 47 -8.20 -14.44 5.44
CA GLU A 47 -8.95 -13.23 5.84
C GLU A 47 -8.91 -13.00 7.36
N GLN A 48 -8.97 -14.06 8.16
CA GLN A 48 -8.83 -13.94 9.62
C GLN A 48 -7.43 -13.49 10.03
N GLN A 49 -6.39 -13.97 9.34
CA GLN A 49 -5.01 -13.53 9.57
C GLN A 49 -4.79 -12.09 9.10
N ARG A 50 -5.38 -11.68 7.98
CA ARG A 50 -5.29 -10.29 7.48
C ARG A 50 -6.05 -9.30 8.35
N GLY A 51 -7.24 -9.65 8.83
CA GLY A 51 -7.99 -8.82 9.79
C GLY A 51 -7.22 -8.61 11.11
N LYS A 52 -6.54 -9.64 11.62
CA LYS A 52 -5.65 -9.51 12.79
C LYS A 52 -4.48 -8.56 12.52
N LYS A 53 -3.85 -8.64 11.34
CA LYS A 53 -2.77 -7.73 10.93
C LYS A 53 -3.24 -6.28 10.80
N ALA A 54 -4.45 -6.06 10.26
CA ALA A 54 -5.05 -4.73 10.15
C ALA A 54 -5.31 -4.09 11.53
N ASN A 55 -5.78 -4.87 12.49
CA ASN A 55 -6.01 -4.41 13.87
C ASN A 55 -4.69 -4.08 14.58
N ASN A 56 -3.67 -4.94 14.40
CA ASN A 56 -2.34 -4.71 14.96
C ASN A 56 -1.72 -3.44 14.38
N PHE A 57 -1.80 -3.26 13.06
CA PHE A 57 -1.35 -2.05 12.38
C PHE A 57 -2.08 -0.80 12.88
N SER A 58 -3.42 -0.84 13.01
CA SER A 58 -4.21 0.31 13.47
C SER A 58 -3.86 0.71 14.92
N SER A 59 -3.61 -0.27 15.78
CA SER A 59 -3.21 -0.04 17.17
C SER A 59 -1.81 0.57 17.25
N TRP A 60 -0.86 0.00 16.50
CA TRP A 60 0.50 0.52 16.38
C TRP A 60 0.53 1.94 15.79
N ALA A 61 -0.26 2.20 14.75
CA ALA A 61 -0.31 3.49 14.08
C ALA A 61 -0.69 4.59 15.07
N LYS A 62 -1.72 4.36 15.89
CA LYS A 62 -2.11 5.28 16.97
C LYS A 62 -1.01 5.46 18.01
N SER A 63 -0.31 4.39 18.41
CA SER A 63 0.75 4.49 19.42
C SER A 63 1.96 5.30 18.95
N VAL A 64 2.20 5.39 17.63
CA VAL A 64 3.30 6.18 17.05
C VAL A 64 2.86 7.57 16.56
N GLY A 65 1.61 7.97 16.86
CA GLY A 65 1.08 9.30 16.54
C GLY A 65 0.54 9.46 15.11
N ILE A 66 0.19 8.36 14.43
CA ILE A 66 -0.59 8.42 13.19
C ILE A 66 -2.07 8.60 13.55
N GLU A 67 -2.69 9.60 12.93
CA GLU A 67 -4.09 9.96 13.19
C GLU A 67 -4.95 9.64 11.96
N PHE A 68 -6.15 9.10 12.22
CA PHE A 68 -7.16 8.79 11.21
C PHE A 68 -8.41 9.61 11.48
N GLY A 69 -8.85 10.38 10.49
CA GLY A 69 -10.03 11.25 10.54
C GLY A 69 -11.16 10.72 9.69
N GLY A 70 -12.17 10.09 10.33
CA GLY A 70 -13.35 9.58 9.61
C GLY A 70 -13.09 8.39 8.69
N VAL A 71 -11.94 7.73 8.86
CA VAL A 71 -11.57 6.51 8.13
C VAL A 71 -10.99 5.48 9.09
N GLU A 72 -11.04 4.21 8.69
CA GLU A 72 -10.37 3.11 9.38
C GLU A 72 -9.74 2.15 8.38
N VAL A 73 -8.81 1.32 8.84
CA VAL A 73 -8.21 0.26 8.02
C VAL A 73 -9.19 -0.89 7.92
N GLY A 74 -9.61 -1.21 6.70
CA GLY A 74 -10.62 -2.23 6.43
C GLY A 74 -10.39 -2.96 5.12
N GLU A 75 -11.12 -4.04 4.91
CA GLU A 75 -11.12 -4.76 3.63
C GLU A 75 -12.24 -4.23 2.74
N CYS A 76 -11.95 -4.14 1.45
CA CYS A 76 -12.88 -3.81 0.39
C CYS A 76 -12.86 -4.94 -0.65
N ASP A 77 -14.04 -5.32 -1.14
CA ASP A 77 -14.22 -6.45 -2.06
C ASP A 77 -13.41 -6.32 -3.36
N THR A 78 -13.18 -5.09 -3.82
CA THR A 78 -12.51 -4.82 -5.10
C THR A 78 -11.04 -4.45 -4.96
N GLY A 79 -10.63 -3.90 -3.81
CA GLY A 79 -9.29 -3.34 -3.59
C GLY A 79 -8.43 -4.10 -2.57
N GLY A 80 -8.99 -5.09 -1.88
CA GLY A 80 -8.31 -5.72 -0.76
C GLY A 80 -8.24 -4.81 0.47
N LEU A 81 -7.10 -4.76 1.15
CA LEU A 81 -6.95 -3.97 2.38
C LEU A 81 -6.72 -2.49 2.03
N GLY A 82 -7.50 -1.59 2.61
CA GLY A 82 -7.42 -0.15 2.36
C GLY A 82 -8.00 0.68 3.50
N LEU A 83 -8.31 1.94 3.20
CA LEU A 83 -9.01 2.84 4.11
C LEU A 83 -10.49 2.90 3.75
N VAL A 84 -11.34 2.68 4.74
CA VAL A 84 -12.80 2.69 4.61
C VAL A 84 -13.37 3.85 5.41
N GLY A 85 -14.27 4.62 4.80
CA GLY A 85 -14.95 5.72 5.48
C GLY A 85 -15.85 5.21 6.61
N THR A 86 -15.70 5.78 7.79
CA THR A 86 -16.56 5.50 8.96
C THR A 86 -17.68 6.53 9.13
N LYS A 87 -17.61 7.62 8.38
CA LYS A 87 -18.59 8.71 8.29
C LYS A 87 -18.56 9.32 6.89
N ASP A 88 -19.51 10.20 6.61
CA ASP A 88 -19.48 11.03 5.41
C ASP A 88 -18.27 11.98 5.48
N LEU A 89 -17.55 12.09 4.36
CA LEU A 89 -16.37 12.93 4.20
C LEU A 89 -16.66 14.02 3.16
N SER A 90 -16.21 15.24 3.45
CA SER A 90 -16.30 16.38 2.56
C SER A 90 -14.95 16.70 1.92
N GLY A 91 -14.97 17.38 0.77
CA GLY A 91 -13.75 17.88 0.15
C GLY A 91 -12.99 18.81 1.12
N GLY A 92 -11.72 18.52 1.37
CA GLY A 92 -10.88 19.26 2.32
C GLY A 92 -10.76 18.64 3.71
N ASP A 93 -11.49 17.56 4.00
CA ASP A 93 -11.34 16.84 5.27
C ASP A 93 -9.95 16.20 5.41
N LEU A 94 -9.33 16.35 6.59
CA LEU A 94 -8.09 15.66 6.94
C LEU A 94 -8.40 14.21 7.31
N VAL A 95 -8.09 13.29 6.40
CA VAL A 95 -8.37 11.85 6.57
C VAL A 95 -7.24 11.08 7.27
N VAL A 96 -5.99 11.46 7.04
CA VAL A 96 -4.81 10.78 7.59
C VAL A 96 -3.71 11.80 7.84
N GLN A 97 -3.09 11.73 9.02
CA GLN A 97 -1.88 12.48 9.35
C GLN A 97 -0.79 11.51 9.82
N VAL A 98 0.40 11.61 9.24
CA VAL A 98 1.54 10.74 9.55
C VAL A 98 2.73 11.59 10.00
N PRO A 99 3.30 11.36 11.20
CA PRO A 99 4.52 12.03 11.62
C PRO A 99 5.66 11.76 10.63
N SER A 100 6.40 12.79 10.25
CA SER A 100 7.51 12.67 9.29
C SER A 100 8.59 11.68 9.72
N LYS A 101 8.80 11.51 11.04
CA LYS A 101 9.73 10.52 11.61
C LYS A 101 9.34 9.07 11.34
N MET A 102 8.07 8.81 11.03
CA MET A 102 7.54 7.48 10.69
C MET A 102 7.64 7.17 9.19
N ALA A 103 7.94 8.16 8.35
CA ALA A 103 8.13 7.93 6.93
C ALA A 103 9.47 7.25 6.66
N LEU A 104 9.46 6.13 5.94
CA LEU A 104 10.68 5.58 5.37
C LEU A 104 11.20 6.50 4.27
N THR A 105 12.42 6.96 4.43
CA THR A 105 13.08 7.87 3.49
C THR A 105 14.49 7.40 3.19
N VAL A 106 14.91 7.53 1.94
CA VAL A 106 16.27 7.28 1.45
C VAL A 106 17.04 8.58 1.22
N LYS A 107 16.72 9.65 1.97
CA LYS A 107 17.18 11.01 1.64
C LYS A 107 18.62 11.27 2.13
N THR A 108 19.41 11.85 1.22
CA THR A 108 20.63 12.67 1.43
C THR A 108 21.87 12.01 2.05
N PRO A 109 23.09 12.51 1.74
CA PRO A 109 24.37 11.84 2.03
C PRO A 109 24.66 11.50 3.50
N ASP A 110 23.89 12.06 4.44
CA ASP A 110 24.14 11.97 5.88
C ASP A 110 23.05 11.20 6.65
N ASP A 111 21.95 10.80 6.01
CA ASP A 111 20.79 10.11 6.64
C ASP A 111 20.60 8.69 6.04
N TYR A 112 21.73 8.02 5.76
CA TYR A 112 21.75 6.62 5.32
C TYR A 112 21.51 5.67 6.48
N ASN A 113 20.71 4.63 6.23
CA ASN A 113 20.45 3.59 7.22
C ASN A 113 21.73 2.79 7.50
N ARG A 114 22.32 3.00 8.69
CA ARG A 114 23.60 2.39 9.08
C ARG A 114 23.51 0.87 9.24
N LYS A 115 22.33 0.36 9.57
CA LYS A 115 22.07 -1.09 9.68
C LYS A 115 22.19 -1.74 8.31
N VAL A 116 21.63 -1.13 7.27
CA VAL A 116 21.70 -1.62 5.88
C VAL A 116 23.15 -1.60 5.38
N GLU A 117 23.91 -0.54 5.64
CA GLU A 117 25.36 -0.51 5.32
C GLU A 117 26.16 -1.59 6.04
N GLY A 118 25.70 -2.00 7.22
CA GLY A 118 26.28 -3.10 7.99
C GLY A 118 26.21 -4.45 7.27
N VAL A 119 25.20 -4.67 6.41
CA VAL A 119 25.03 -5.91 5.66
C VAL A 119 26.15 -6.10 4.62
N PHE A 120 26.65 -5.02 4.04
CA PHE A 120 27.71 -5.05 3.02
C PHE A 120 29.13 -5.20 3.60
N LYS A 121 29.27 -5.45 4.92
CA LYS A 121 30.58 -5.57 5.59
C LYS A 121 31.32 -6.89 5.33
N SER A 122 30.66 -7.92 4.77
CA SER A 122 31.28 -9.24 4.65
C SER A 122 32.11 -9.36 3.36
N ASN A 123 33.38 -9.74 3.50
CA ASN A 123 34.36 -10.10 2.44
C ASN A 123 34.73 -8.99 1.43
N ASN A 124 35.53 -8.00 1.84
CA ASN A 124 36.10 -6.94 0.98
C ASN A 124 35.09 -5.97 0.31
N GLY A 125 33.84 -5.95 0.76
CA GLY A 125 32.81 -5.04 0.23
C GLY A 125 33.01 -3.57 0.63
N ASP A 126 32.85 -2.66 -0.33
CA ASP A 126 32.73 -1.23 -0.05
C ASP A 126 31.37 -0.95 0.61
N ARG A 127 31.37 -0.56 1.89
CA ARG A 127 30.15 -0.19 2.65
C ARG A 127 29.34 0.91 1.95
N LYS A 128 29.98 1.68 1.08
CA LYS A 128 29.35 2.76 0.29
C LYS A 128 28.66 2.24 -0.97
N VAL A 129 28.68 0.94 -1.27
CA VAL A 129 27.88 0.35 -2.37
C VAL A 129 26.41 0.72 -2.22
N TYR A 130 25.86 0.60 -1.01
CA TYR A 130 24.49 1.03 -0.71
C TYR A 130 24.22 2.49 -1.14
N ARG A 131 25.15 3.41 -0.86
CA ARG A 131 25.00 4.84 -1.18
C ARG A 131 25.02 5.14 -2.68
N LYS A 132 25.69 4.27 -3.46
CA LYS A 132 25.81 4.40 -4.92
C LYS A 132 24.59 3.83 -5.67
N LEU A 133 23.75 3.06 -4.99
CA LEU A 133 22.55 2.49 -5.60
C LEU A 133 21.54 3.60 -5.92
N PRO A 134 20.71 3.41 -6.96
CA PRO A 134 19.57 4.29 -7.19
C PRO A 134 18.59 4.21 -5.99
N TRP A 135 17.85 5.29 -5.77
CA TRP A 135 16.99 5.46 -4.58
C TRP A 135 16.00 4.30 -4.36
N TRP A 136 15.47 3.71 -5.44
CA TRP A 136 14.52 2.60 -5.37
C TRP A 136 15.19 1.32 -4.86
N ALA A 137 16.43 1.05 -5.25
CA ALA A 137 17.20 -0.09 -4.78
C ALA A 137 17.58 0.09 -3.30
N GLN A 138 17.94 1.30 -2.91
CA GLN A 138 18.18 1.65 -1.51
C GLN A 138 16.93 1.39 -0.65
N LEU A 139 15.77 1.82 -1.12
CA LEU A 139 14.50 1.63 -0.43
C LEU A 139 14.14 0.14 -0.32
N SER A 140 14.30 -0.61 -1.41
CA SER A 140 14.05 -2.06 -1.43
C SER A 140 14.95 -2.82 -0.46
N LEU A 141 16.24 -2.49 -0.40
CA LEU A 141 17.17 -3.08 0.56
C LEU A 141 16.80 -2.70 1.99
N GLN A 142 16.47 -1.43 2.24
CA GLN A 142 16.05 -0.98 3.56
C GLN A 142 14.79 -1.71 4.02
N LEU A 143 13.79 -1.86 3.16
CA LEU A 143 12.59 -2.67 3.45
C LEU A 143 12.94 -4.13 3.75
N ASN A 144 13.85 -4.73 2.98
CA ASN A 144 14.25 -6.12 3.18
C ASN A 144 14.98 -6.32 4.53
N VAL A 145 15.92 -5.43 4.86
CA VAL A 145 16.62 -5.45 6.15
C VAL A 145 15.65 -5.26 7.31
N LEU A 146 14.71 -4.32 7.19
CA LEU A 146 13.68 -4.10 8.20
C LEU A 146 12.77 -5.33 8.38
N ASP A 147 12.39 -6.02 7.30
CA ASP A 147 11.51 -7.20 7.37
C ASP A 147 12.21 -8.47 7.85
N LYS A 148 13.50 -8.66 7.50
CA LYS A 148 14.22 -9.93 7.70
C LYS A 148 15.27 -9.92 8.80
N ILE A 149 15.83 -8.77 9.13
CA ILE A 149 16.99 -8.65 10.03
C ILE A 149 16.61 -7.91 11.30
N ASP A 150 16.11 -6.68 11.18
CA ASP A 150 15.83 -5.82 12.33
C ASP A 150 14.73 -4.81 12.00
N SER A 151 13.54 -4.97 12.60
CA SER A 151 12.37 -4.14 12.34
C SER A 151 12.37 -2.79 13.06
N PHE A 152 13.38 -2.46 13.87
CA PHE A 152 13.43 -1.18 14.58
C PHE A 152 13.88 -0.04 13.67
N SER A 153 13.19 1.10 13.79
CA SER A 153 13.52 2.34 13.08
C SER A 153 14.96 2.80 13.40
N ASP A 154 15.68 3.25 12.37
CA ASP A 154 17.02 3.83 12.54
C ASP A 154 16.96 5.26 13.12
N LYS A 155 15.84 5.95 12.91
CA LYS A 155 15.59 7.33 13.40
C LYS A 155 15.10 7.37 14.85
N ASP A 156 14.46 6.29 15.29
CA ASP A 156 13.86 6.15 16.62
C ASP A 156 14.04 4.70 17.06
N GLN A 157 15.17 4.40 17.71
CA GLN A 157 15.57 3.03 18.07
C GLN A 157 14.59 2.31 19.01
N ASN A 158 13.58 3.01 19.53
CA ASN A 158 12.55 2.44 20.39
C ASN A 158 11.25 2.10 19.64
N THR A 159 11.17 2.41 18.34
CA THR A 159 9.98 2.13 17.54
C THR A 159 10.17 0.87 16.70
N ASP A 160 9.48 -0.20 17.08
CA ASP A 160 9.35 -1.40 16.26
C ASP A 160 8.36 -1.17 15.12
N LEU A 161 8.81 -1.35 13.88
CA LEU A 161 7.99 -1.21 12.66
C LEU A 161 7.29 -2.51 12.27
N ARG A 162 7.44 -3.60 13.04
CA ARG A 162 6.89 -4.92 12.70
C ARG A 162 5.39 -4.90 12.39
N PRO A 163 4.51 -4.20 13.14
CA PRO A 163 3.09 -4.17 12.82
C PRO A 163 2.79 -3.53 11.45
N TRP A 164 3.59 -2.55 11.03
CA TRP A 164 3.49 -1.96 9.70
C TRP A 164 4.03 -2.90 8.61
N LEU A 165 5.22 -3.49 8.82
CA LEU A 165 5.81 -4.44 7.88
C LEU A 165 4.90 -5.66 7.64
N ASP A 166 4.25 -6.16 8.70
CA ASP A 166 3.33 -7.29 8.60
C ASP A 166 2.01 -6.95 7.91
N SER A 167 1.64 -5.67 7.85
CA SER A 167 0.48 -5.18 7.10
C SER A 167 0.74 -5.10 5.58
N LEU A 168 2.00 -5.09 5.15
CA LEU A 168 2.35 -4.94 3.73
C LEU A 168 1.92 -6.17 2.91
N PRO A 169 1.50 -5.97 1.65
CA PRO A 169 1.26 -7.08 0.73
C PRO A 169 2.50 -7.95 0.58
N ARG A 170 2.32 -9.27 0.68
CA ARG A 170 3.41 -10.25 0.48
C ARG A 170 3.53 -10.74 -0.96
N LYS A 171 2.55 -10.40 -1.80
CA LYS A 171 2.51 -10.69 -3.23
C LYS A 171 1.91 -9.49 -3.95
N PHE A 172 2.42 -9.20 -5.13
CA PHE A 172 1.87 -8.20 -6.04
C PHE A 172 1.47 -8.88 -7.35
N SER A 173 0.50 -8.31 -8.05
CA SER A 173 0.09 -8.78 -9.38
C SER A 173 0.87 -8.09 -10.50
N THR A 174 2.09 -7.64 -10.22
CA THR A 174 2.98 -7.02 -11.22
C THR A 174 3.52 -8.05 -12.20
N PRO A 175 3.88 -7.66 -13.44
CA PRO A 175 4.27 -8.61 -14.49
C PRO A 175 5.41 -9.57 -14.15
N ILE A 176 6.34 -9.14 -13.29
CA ILE A 176 7.42 -10.00 -12.77
C ILE A 176 6.92 -11.24 -12.00
N HIS A 177 5.66 -11.23 -11.55
CA HIS A 177 5.02 -12.34 -10.83
C HIS A 177 4.04 -13.14 -11.71
N TRP A 178 3.89 -12.80 -12.99
CA TRP A 178 2.99 -13.51 -13.88
C TRP A 178 3.57 -14.87 -14.30
N SER A 179 2.68 -15.86 -14.45
CA SER A 179 3.05 -17.15 -15.04
C SER A 179 3.39 -16.98 -16.51
N SER A 180 4.15 -17.92 -17.07
CA SER A 180 4.44 -17.94 -18.50
C SER A 180 3.17 -17.99 -19.35
N SER A 181 2.09 -18.63 -18.86
CA SER A 181 0.79 -18.65 -19.54
C SER A 181 0.12 -17.27 -19.56
N ALA A 182 0.13 -16.54 -18.43
CA ALA A 182 -0.43 -15.19 -18.37
C ALA A 182 0.36 -14.20 -19.25
N MET A 183 1.64 -14.45 -19.49
CA MET A 183 2.41 -13.68 -20.47
C MET A 183 2.06 -14.01 -21.91
N GLN A 184 1.66 -15.25 -22.22
CA GLN A 184 1.25 -15.62 -23.59
C GLN A 184 -0.08 -14.97 -23.99
N ASP A 185 -0.92 -14.66 -22.99
CA ASP A 185 -2.17 -13.94 -23.20
C ASP A 185 -1.96 -12.45 -23.58
N LEU A 186 -0.74 -11.92 -23.39
CA LEU A 186 -0.38 -10.58 -23.87
C LEU A 186 -0.23 -10.61 -25.40
N GLN A 187 -1.32 -10.28 -26.09
CA GLN A 187 -1.38 -10.25 -27.55
C GLN A 187 -0.59 -9.09 -28.18
N TYR A 188 -0.05 -8.16 -27.38
CA TYR A 188 0.62 -6.96 -27.88
C TYR A 188 2.15 -7.03 -27.70
N PRO A 189 2.93 -7.13 -28.80
CA PRO A 189 4.38 -7.36 -28.73
C PRO A 189 5.18 -6.32 -27.93
N HIS A 190 4.78 -5.04 -27.97
CA HIS A 190 5.49 -4.00 -27.23
C HIS A 190 5.29 -4.12 -25.71
N LEU A 191 4.13 -4.65 -25.26
CA LEU A 191 3.94 -4.95 -23.84
C LEU A 191 4.78 -6.14 -23.41
N ASN A 192 4.94 -7.16 -24.26
CA ASN A 192 5.84 -8.29 -24.00
C ASN A 192 7.29 -7.81 -23.81
N GLN A 193 7.78 -7.00 -24.74
CA GLN A 193 9.13 -6.43 -24.64
C GLN A 193 9.31 -5.57 -23.38
N ALA A 194 8.30 -4.78 -23.01
CA ALA A 194 8.35 -3.96 -21.80
C ALA A 194 8.36 -4.80 -20.51
N VAL A 195 7.66 -5.94 -20.49
CA VAL A 195 7.67 -6.89 -19.38
C VAL A 195 9.00 -7.64 -19.31
N ASP A 196 9.56 -8.05 -20.45
CA ASP A 196 10.86 -8.73 -20.50
C ASP A 196 11.99 -7.83 -20.00
N ASN A 197 11.94 -6.52 -20.29
CA ASN A 197 12.91 -5.54 -19.78
C ASN A 197 12.83 -5.32 -18.25
N GLN A 198 11.79 -5.82 -17.57
CA GLN A 198 11.59 -5.68 -16.13
C GLN A 198 12.07 -6.91 -15.33
N LYS A 199 12.46 -8.00 -16.00
CA LYS A 199 13.00 -9.21 -15.37
C LYS A 199 14.52 -9.15 -15.27
#